data_AF-A0A6G1R2T4-F1
#
_entry.id   AF-A0A6G1R2T4-F1
#
_cell.length_a   1.000
_cell.length_b   1.000
_cell.length_c   1.000
_cell.angle_alpha   90.00
_cell.angle_beta   90.00
_cell.angle_gamma   90.00
#
_symmetry.space_group_name_H-M   'P 1'
#
loop_
_entity.id
_entity.type
_entity.pdbx_description
1 polymer ?
#
loop_
_entity_poly.entity_id
_entity_poly.type
_entity_poly.pdbx_seq_one_letter_code
_entity_poly.pdbx_strand_id
1 'polypeptide(L)'
;DGEVATYLEQASAGGSAPRDSGSRTGDGPSATAGSSSPAPAQGTSPAPSPLTTSQEGHTSSSTQLWSHHLNVRLHPKSVYVIRQYMQDGDCGCLEAFGQGESLLQDPGCVEELEDRLHFYVEECDYLQGFQVLCDLHNGFSGVGAKVTELLYDEYSGKGILTWGLTPVTSNMGASQKDVYRLMNTALGIVHLSRHSSLFCPLSLRGGLGIKPQPPVTFPYINYDASLDSHSGAILAAALDTLTAPYRLCSSQGSMTHLAETLNFSGRKVVAAWASLPFPALRGCSLPDTLCSYQQDVPWK
;
A
#
# COMPACT_ATOMS: atom_id res chain seq x y z
N ASP A 1 1.00 19.56 29.50
CA ASP A 1 -0.36 20.09 29.37
C ASP A 1 -0.72 20.32 27.91
N GLY A 2 -1.60 19.46 27.40
CA GLY A 2 -2.14 19.46 26.04
C GLY A 2 -3.15 18.32 25.96
N GLU A 3 -4.43 18.66 25.94
CA GLU A 3 -5.58 17.80 26.24
C GLU A 3 -5.75 16.60 25.30
N VAL A 4 -5.99 15.43 25.91
CA VAL A 4 -6.53 14.24 25.25
C VAL A 4 -8.06 14.34 25.28
N ALA A 5 -8.70 14.41 24.11
CA ALA A 5 -10.15 14.40 24.01
C ALA A 5 -10.69 13.01 24.36
N THR A 6 -11.30 12.89 25.55
CA THR A 6 -12.14 11.77 25.97
C THR A 6 -13.45 11.76 25.20
N TYR A 7 -13.75 10.66 24.50
CA TYR A 7 -15.05 10.44 23.85
C TYR A 7 -16.03 9.79 24.83
N LEU A 8 -17.15 10.47 25.09
CA LEU A 8 -18.32 9.92 25.79
C LEU A 8 -19.29 9.33 24.78
N GLU A 9 -19.65 8.07 25.01
CA GLU A 9 -20.68 7.32 24.28
C GLU A 9 -22.07 7.83 24.67
N GLN A 10 -22.95 8.10 23.70
CA GLN A 10 -24.36 8.42 23.95
C GLN A 10 -25.25 7.43 23.19
N ALA A 11 -26.03 6.66 23.95
CA ALA A 11 -26.92 5.61 23.47
C ALA A 11 -28.41 6.03 23.49
N SER A 12 -29.18 5.36 22.61
CA SER A 12 -30.65 5.30 22.47
C SER A 12 -31.33 6.51 21.79
N ALA A 13 -32.38 6.38 20.97
CA ALA A 13 -33.51 5.45 21.05
C ALA A 13 -34.18 5.22 19.67
N GLY A 14 -34.96 4.15 19.58
CA GLY A 14 -35.57 3.60 18.37
C GLY A 14 -36.66 4.41 17.66
N GLY A 15 -36.98 3.98 16.45
CA GLY A 15 -38.08 4.48 15.62
C GLY A 15 -38.39 3.49 14.49
N SER A 16 -39.45 2.72 14.66
CA SER A 16 -40.06 1.76 13.73
C SER A 16 -40.53 2.39 12.41
N ALA A 17 -40.20 1.76 11.27
CA ALA A 17 -40.75 2.10 9.95
C ALA A 17 -41.83 1.06 9.52
N PRO A 18 -42.99 1.49 8.99
CA PRO A 18 -43.96 0.56 8.44
C PRO A 18 -43.67 0.24 6.97
N ARG A 19 -43.96 -1.01 6.59
CA ARG A 19 -44.09 -1.48 5.21
C ARG A 19 -45.37 -0.92 4.60
N ASP A 20 -45.32 -0.51 3.33
CA ASP A 20 -46.49 -0.61 2.46
C ASP A 20 -46.08 -0.97 1.02
N SER A 21 -47.09 -1.44 0.32
CA SER A 21 -47.13 -2.40 -0.77
C SER A 21 -47.82 -1.79 -2.01
N GLY A 22 -47.66 -2.41 -3.18
CA GLY A 22 -48.46 -2.11 -4.39
C GLY A 22 -47.59 -1.85 -5.63
N SER A 23 -47.37 -2.88 -6.47
CA SER A 23 -48.11 -3.17 -7.72
C SER A 23 -47.80 -2.18 -8.86
N ARG A 24 -46.95 -2.56 -9.82
CA ARG A 24 -47.24 -3.27 -11.09
C ARG A 24 -47.90 -2.42 -12.19
N THR A 25 -47.39 -2.64 -13.41
CA THR A 25 -47.92 -2.36 -14.76
C THR A 25 -47.97 -0.88 -15.19
N GLY A 26 -47.63 -0.48 -16.41
CA GLY A 26 -47.26 -1.18 -17.63
C GLY A 26 -47.18 -0.18 -18.80
N ASP A 27 -46.48 -0.59 -19.86
CA ASP A 27 -46.63 -0.22 -21.28
C ASP A 27 -46.51 1.23 -21.79
N GLY A 28 -45.44 1.44 -22.58
CA GLY A 28 -45.60 1.59 -24.04
C GLY A 28 -45.66 3.01 -24.64
N PRO A 29 -45.24 3.18 -25.91
CA PRO A 29 -44.56 4.39 -26.41
C PRO A 29 -45.42 5.27 -27.33
N SER A 30 -45.02 6.53 -27.54
CA SER A 30 -45.55 7.35 -28.64
C SER A 30 -44.58 8.48 -29.01
N ALA A 31 -44.22 8.52 -30.28
CA ALA A 31 -43.42 9.56 -30.93
C ALA A 31 -44.32 10.58 -31.62
N THR A 32 -43.96 11.87 -31.56
CA THR A 32 -44.38 12.88 -32.56
C THR A 32 -43.35 14.00 -32.65
N ALA A 33 -42.99 14.36 -33.89
CA ALA A 33 -42.09 15.43 -34.28
C ALA A 33 -42.78 16.81 -34.26
N GLY A 34 -42.01 17.88 -34.07
CA GLY A 34 -42.44 19.26 -34.24
C GLY A 34 -41.28 20.26 -34.13
N SER A 35 -41.01 20.96 -35.23
CA SER A 35 -39.93 21.94 -35.44
C SER A 35 -40.32 23.37 -35.03
N SER A 36 -39.42 24.13 -34.39
CA SER A 36 -39.22 25.60 -34.57
C SER A 36 -38.19 26.17 -33.57
N SER A 37 -37.21 26.95 -34.05
CA SER A 37 -36.30 27.82 -33.27
C SER A 37 -36.73 29.31 -33.40
N PRO A 38 -36.11 30.34 -32.73
CA PRO A 38 -35.05 30.36 -31.70
C PRO A 38 -35.27 31.34 -30.49
N ALA A 39 -34.31 31.27 -29.54
CA ALA A 39 -33.86 32.26 -28.53
C ALA A 39 -34.60 32.37 -27.16
N PRO A 40 -33.93 32.85 -26.09
CA PRO A 40 -32.58 32.57 -25.59
C PRO A 40 -32.63 32.11 -24.11
N ALA A 41 -31.69 31.26 -23.65
CA ALA A 41 -31.54 31.01 -22.22
C ALA A 41 -30.07 30.81 -21.86
N GLN A 42 -29.54 31.81 -21.17
CA GLN A 42 -28.31 31.73 -20.38
C GLN A 42 -28.48 30.65 -19.31
N GLY A 43 -27.44 29.85 -19.11
CA GLY A 43 -27.44 28.78 -18.11
C GLY A 43 -26.22 27.89 -18.24
N THR A 44 -25.02 28.48 -18.34
CA THR A 44 -23.76 27.76 -18.18
C THR A 44 -23.70 27.22 -16.75
N SER A 45 -23.91 25.91 -16.59
CA SER A 45 -23.46 25.19 -15.40
C SER A 45 -21.94 25.34 -15.27
N PRO A 46 -21.40 25.81 -14.13
CA PRO A 46 -19.97 25.75 -13.93
C PRO A 46 -19.55 24.29 -13.70
N ALA A 47 -18.50 23.89 -14.41
CA ALA A 47 -17.74 22.67 -14.18
C ALA A 47 -17.23 22.62 -12.72
N PRO A 48 -17.02 21.42 -12.15
CA PRO A 48 -16.52 21.31 -10.77
C PRO A 48 -15.11 21.92 -10.67
N SER A 49 -14.98 22.95 -9.85
CA SER A 49 -13.70 23.56 -9.51
C SER A 49 -12.76 22.52 -8.87
N PRO A 50 -11.45 22.56 -9.15
CA PRO A 50 -10.50 21.76 -8.41
C PRO A 50 -10.51 22.19 -6.94
N LEU A 51 -10.56 21.22 -6.02
CA LEU A 51 -10.37 21.47 -4.59
C LEU A 51 -9.00 22.12 -4.38
N THR A 52 -8.99 23.43 -4.18
CA THR A 52 -7.86 24.18 -3.66
C THR A 52 -7.63 23.77 -2.21
N THR A 53 -6.63 22.93 -1.98
CA THR A 53 -6.05 22.76 -0.65
C THR A 53 -5.38 24.08 -0.28
N SER A 54 -5.97 24.80 0.68
CA SER A 54 -5.32 25.96 1.29
C SER A 54 -4.03 25.50 1.98
N GLN A 55 -2.89 25.69 1.33
CA GLN A 55 -1.60 25.66 2.02
C GLN A 55 -1.46 26.97 2.79
N GLU A 56 -1.87 26.95 4.07
CA GLU A 56 -1.39 27.93 5.03
C GLU A 56 0.08 27.61 5.33
N GLY A 57 0.94 28.59 5.04
CA GLY A 57 2.37 28.49 5.26
C GLY A 57 2.71 28.45 6.75
N HIS A 58 3.11 27.28 7.22
CA HIS A 58 3.90 27.14 8.44
C HIS A 58 5.30 26.69 8.07
N THR A 59 6.21 27.67 7.94
CA THR A 59 7.65 27.45 7.96
C THR A 59 8.11 27.24 9.40
N SER A 60 8.02 26.00 9.85
CA SER A 60 8.96 25.37 10.77
C SER A 60 9.31 24.03 10.12
N SER A 61 10.47 23.45 10.38
CA SER A 61 10.88 22.15 9.82
C SER A 61 9.97 21.01 10.33
N SER A 62 8.73 20.98 9.83
CA SER A 62 7.74 19.97 10.12
C SER A 62 8.21 18.69 9.44
N THR A 63 8.67 17.75 10.25
CA THR A 63 9.02 16.41 9.79
C THR A 63 7.83 15.85 9.02
N GLN A 64 8.00 15.60 7.72
CA GLN A 64 6.93 15.03 6.90
C GLN A 64 6.61 13.61 7.38
N LEU A 65 5.54 13.49 8.16
CA LEU A 65 4.96 12.21 8.56
C LEU A 65 4.16 11.59 7.41
N TRP A 66 4.17 10.26 7.33
CA TRP A 66 3.38 9.48 6.36
C TRP A 66 1.88 9.81 6.43
N SER A 67 1.37 10.17 7.61
CA SER A 67 -0.02 10.54 7.85
C SER A 67 -0.46 11.79 7.08
N HIS A 68 0.46 12.68 6.69
CA HIS A 68 0.13 13.83 5.84
C HIS A 68 -0.19 13.44 4.40
N HIS A 69 0.25 12.26 3.95
CA HIS A 69 -0.02 11.75 2.61
C HIS A 69 -1.23 10.81 2.56
N LEU A 70 -1.84 10.49 3.72
CA LEU A 70 -3.05 9.68 3.78
C LEU A 70 -4.28 10.52 3.39
N ASN A 71 -4.98 10.07 2.35
CA ASN A 71 -6.28 10.63 1.96
C ASN A 71 -7.47 9.84 2.53
N VAL A 72 -7.22 8.69 3.15
CA VAL A 72 -8.27 7.76 3.62
C VAL A 72 -8.29 7.71 5.13
N ARG A 73 -9.49 7.70 5.72
CA ARG A 73 -9.68 7.48 7.15
C ARG A 73 -9.55 5.98 7.45
N LEU A 74 -8.55 5.64 8.25
CA LEU A 74 -8.35 4.28 8.74
C LEU A 74 -9.28 3.99 9.92
N HIS A 75 -9.71 2.74 10.04
CA HIS A 75 -10.44 2.30 11.23
C HIS A 75 -9.47 2.27 12.44
N PRO A 76 -9.92 2.56 13.67
CA PRO A 76 -9.01 2.57 14.83
C PRO A 76 -8.29 1.23 15.05
N LYS A 77 -8.93 0.11 14.72
CA LYS A 77 -8.30 -1.22 14.77
C LYS A 77 -7.26 -1.47 13.66
N SER A 78 -7.15 -0.60 12.64
CA SER A 78 -6.15 -0.73 11.58
C SER A 78 -4.75 -0.28 12.04
N VAL A 79 -4.67 0.55 13.08
CA VAL A 79 -3.41 1.14 13.53
C VAL A 79 -3.05 0.57 14.90
N TYR A 80 -1.87 -0.06 14.98
CA TYR A 80 -1.27 -0.50 16.22
C TYR A 80 0.04 0.26 16.45
N VAL A 81 0.13 0.95 17.59
CA VAL A 81 1.28 1.81 17.91
C VAL A 81 2.10 1.17 19.01
N ILE A 82 3.33 0.81 18.67
CA ILE A 82 4.33 0.34 19.61
C ILE A 82 4.95 1.54 20.31
N ARG A 83 4.41 1.88 21.50
CA ARG A 83 4.79 3.10 22.23
C ARG A 83 6.27 3.15 22.65
N GLN A 84 6.87 2.00 22.93
CA GLN A 84 8.26 1.88 23.41
C GLN A 84 9.31 2.48 22.45
N TYR A 85 8.99 2.50 21.15
CA TYR A 85 9.88 2.96 20.08
C TYR A 85 9.38 4.23 19.38
N MET A 86 8.44 4.95 20.01
CA MET A 86 8.07 6.31 19.56
C MET A 86 9.20 7.31 19.84
N GLN A 87 9.13 8.50 19.24
CA GLN A 87 10.16 9.55 19.41
C GLN A 87 10.39 9.95 20.88
N ASP A 88 9.37 9.80 21.74
CA ASP A 88 9.42 10.05 23.19
C ASP A 88 9.56 8.76 24.03
N GLY A 89 9.83 7.61 23.39
CA GLY A 89 9.90 6.30 24.04
C GLY A 89 11.25 6.01 24.71
N ASP A 90 11.24 5.15 25.72
CA ASP A 90 12.42 4.80 26.53
C ASP A 90 13.46 3.96 25.78
N CYS A 91 13.08 3.28 24.69
CA CYS A 91 13.93 2.29 24.01
C CYS A 91 14.66 2.82 22.76
N GLY A 92 14.47 4.08 22.38
CA GLY A 92 15.04 4.65 21.16
C GLY A 92 14.43 4.04 19.89
N CYS A 93 15.23 3.87 18.82
CA CYS A 93 14.77 3.31 17.56
C CYS A 93 14.90 1.78 17.51
N LEU A 94 13.97 1.11 16.83
CA LEU A 94 14.01 -0.33 16.61
C LEU A 94 15.05 -0.67 15.52
N GLU A 95 16.30 -0.93 15.91
CA GLU A 95 17.43 -1.03 14.98
C GLU A 95 17.78 -2.45 14.57
N ALA A 96 17.64 -3.45 15.46
CA ALA A 96 18.12 -4.82 15.21
C ALA A 96 16.97 -5.83 15.06
N PHE A 97 17.14 -6.81 14.16
CA PHE A 97 16.19 -7.87 13.87
C PHE A 97 15.66 -8.56 15.13
N GLY A 98 16.56 -8.98 16.03
CA GLY A 98 16.19 -9.66 17.27
C GLY A 98 15.36 -8.80 18.23
N GLN A 99 15.50 -7.46 18.21
CA GLN A 99 14.62 -6.59 19.00
C GLN A 99 13.17 -6.66 18.49
N GLY A 100 13.00 -6.70 17.17
CA GLY A 100 11.69 -6.86 16.54
C GLY A 100 11.07 -8.23 16.82
N GLU A 101 11.89 -9.29 16.83
CA GLU A 101 11.41 -10.62 17.21
C GLU A 101 10.95 -10.67 18.67
N SER A 102 11.74 -10.14 19.60
CA SER A 102 11.40 -10.13 21.02
C SER A 102 10.12 -9.35 21.32
N LEU A 103 9.80 -8.33 20.52
CA LEU A 103 8.56 -7.56 20.66
C LEU A 103 7.32 -8.44 20.45
N LEU A 104 7.37 -9.32 19.45
CA LEU A 104 6.30 -10.28 19.14
C LEU A 104 6.39 -11.57 19.98
N GLN A 105 7.23 -11.59 21.02
CA GLN A 105 7.21 -12.61 22.06
C GLN A 105 6.45 -12.13 23.31
N ASP A 106 6.17 -10.84 23.42
CA ASP A 106 5.33 -10.30 24.49
C ASP A 106 3.88 -10.76 24.30
N PRO A 107 3.30 -11.53 25.25
CA PRO A 107 1.94 -12.06 25.10
C PRO A 107 0.91 -10.96 24.84
N GLY A 108 1.05 -9.81 25.52
CA GLY A 108 0.11 -8.69 25.33
C GLY A 108 0.17 -8.06 23.93
N CYS A 109 1.35 -8.05 23.30
CA CYS A 109 1.49 -7.59 21.92
C CYS A 109 0.88 -8.58 20.92
N VAL A 110 1.07 -9.89 21.16
CA VAL A 110 0.55 -10.94 20.28
C VAL A 110 -0.98 -11.00 20.35
N GLU A 111 -1.55 -11.02 21.55
CA GLU A 111 -3.00 -11.01 21.76
C GLU A 111 -3.67 -9.80 21.08
N GLU A 112 -3.11 -8.60 21.27
CA GLU A 112 -3.64 -7.37 20.67
C GLU A 112 -3.56 -7.36 19.12
N LEU A 113 -2.55 -8.02 18.56
CA LEU A 113 -2.39 -8.21 17.12
C LEU A 113 -3.41 -9.21 16.58
N GLU A 114 -3.56 -10.36 17.23
CA GLU A 114 -4.53 -11.41 16.87
C GLU A 114 -5.96 -10.86 16.91
N ASP A 115 -6.34 -10.15 17.98
CA ASP A 115 -7.66 -9.50 18.12
C ASP A 115 -7.97 -8.53 16.96
N ARG A 116 -6.95 -7.86 16.42
CA ARG A 116 -7.09 -6.96 15.26
C ARG A 116 -7.21 -7.73 13.97
N LEU A 117 -6.45 -8.80 13.81
CA LEU A 117 -6.53 -9.67 12.64
C LEU A 117 -7.91 -10.33 12.58
N HIS A 118 -8.38 -10.94 13.67
CA HIS A 118 -9.72 -11.54 13.77
C HIS A 118 -10.80 -10.56 13.38
N PHE A 119 -10.74 -9.32 13.89
CA PHE A 119 -11.72 -8.30 13.53
C PHE A 119 -11.88 -8.07 12.02
N TYR A 120 -10.81 -8.14 11.23
CA TYR A 120 -10.92 -7.98 9.77
C TYR A 120 -11.23 -9.28 9.05
N VAL A 121 -10.72 -10.41 9.57
CA VAL A 121 -10.93 -11.72 8.94
C VAL A 121 -12.38 -12.18 9.10
N GLU A 122 -13.00 -11.93 10.25
CA GLU A 122 -14.41 -12.27 10.52
C GLU A 122 -15.38 -11.52 9.61
N GLU A 123 -15.02 -10.32 9.16
CA GLU A 123 -15.81 -9.54 8.19
C GLU A 123 -15.65 -10.04 6.74
N CYS A 124 -14.76 -11.01 6.49
CA CYS A 124 -14.53 -11.56 5.16
C CYS A 124 -15.30 -12.88 4.95
N ASP A 125 -16.31 -12.88 4.07
CA ASP A 125 -16.96 -14.14 3.62
C ASP A 125 -15.96 -15.11 2.97
N TYR A 126 -15.00 -14.57 2.20
CA TYR A 126 -13.96 -15.34 1.55
C TYR A 126 -12.60 -14.64 1.62
N LEU A 127 -11.85 -14.91 2.69
CA LEU A 127 -10.48 -14.44 2.83
C LEU A 127 -9.56 -15.13 1.79
N GLN A 128 -8.99 -14.36 0.87
CA GLN A 128 -7.99 -14.86 -0.10
C GLN A 128 -6.59 -14.99 0.51
N GLY A 129 -6.22 -14.05 1.37
CA GLY A 129 -4.92 -14.02 2.02
C GLY A 129 -4.46 -12.61 2.38
N PHE A 130 -3.15 -12.43 2.52
CA PHE A 130 -2.54 -11.28 3.16
C PHE A 130 -1.42 -10.70 2.30
N GLN A 131 -1.35 -9.37 2.27
CA GLN A 131 -0.17 -8.66 1.80
C GLN A 131 0.56 -8.09 3.01
N VAL A 132 1.85 -8.40 3.13
CA VAL A 132 2.69 -7.92 4.22
C VAL A 132 3.75 -7.01 3.63
N LEU A 133 3.67 -5.72 3.94
CA LEU A 133 4.68 -4.74 3.57
C LEU A 133 5.54 -4.49 4.81
N CYS A 134 6.85 -4.69 4.72
CA CYS A 134 7.73 -4.55 5.88
C CYS A 134 9.10 -3.97 5.50
N ASP A 135 9.64 -3.16 6.37
CA ASP A 135 11.01 -2.66 6.23
C ASP A 135 12.04 -3.78 6.45
N LEU A 136 12.99 -3.90 5.53
CA LEU A 136 14.09 -4.87 5.62
C LEU A 136 15.37 -4.30 6.25
N HIS A 137 15.43 -2.98 6.48
CA HIS A 137 16.68 -2.28 6.79
C HIS A 137 16.90 -2.01 8.28
N ASN A 138 15.87 -2.15 9.10
CA ASN A 138 15.85 -1.88 10.55
C ASN A 138 15.22 -3.06 11.31
N GLY A 139 14.99 -2.93 12.61
CA GLY A 139 14.44 -4.02 13.42
C GLY A 139 12.98 -4.36 13.14
N PHE A 140 12.24 -3.53 12.37
CA PHE A 140 10.90 -3.90 11.88
C PHE A 140 10.94 -5.09 10.92
N SER A 141 12.11 -5.43 10.37
CA SER A 141 12.30 -6.69 9.64
C SER A 141 12.03 -7.93 10.51
N GLY A 142 12.40 -7.89 11.80
CA GLY A 142 12.10 -8.94 12.77
C GLY A 142 10.63 -8.99 13.15
N VAL A 143 10.00 -7.82 13.30
CA VAL A 143 8.55 -7.71 13.50
C VAL A 143 7.81 -8.33 12.31
N GLY A 144 8.13 -7.92 11.09
CA GLY A 144 7.54 -8.45 9.86
C GLY A 144 7.73 -9.95 9.73
N ALA A 145 8.90 -10.48 10.09
CA ALA A 145 9.17 -11.91 10.12
C ALA A 145 8.23 -12.68 11.07
N LYS A 146 8.07 -12.20 12.31
CA LYS A 146 7.18 -12.83 13.31
C LYS A 146 5.71 -12.69 12.95
N VAL A 147 5.28 -11.53 12.44
CA VAL A 147 3.90 -11.34 11.97
C VAL A 147 3.59 -12.29 10.80
N THR A 148 4.53 -12.44 9.86
CA THR A 148 4.33 -13.36 8.72
C THR A 148 4.30 -14.82 9.18
N GLU A 149 5.10 -15.19 10.18
CA GLU A 149 5.06 -16.52 10.81
C GLU A 149 3.71 -16.78 11.47
N LEU A 150 3.19 -15.84 12.26
CA LEU A 150 1.87 -15.93 12.87
C LEU A 150 0.78 -16.14 11.81
N LEU A 151 0.80 -15.33 10.74
CA LEU A 151 -0.15 -15.47 9.64
C LEU A 151 -0.05 -16.84 8.94
N TYR A 152 1.16 -17.37 8.80
CA TYR A 152 1.41 -18.68 8.19
C TYR A 152 0.86 -19.83 9.04
N ASP A 153 1.05 -19.75 10.36
CA ASP A 153 0.61 -20.78 11.30
C ASP A 153 -0.91 -20.77 11.47
N GLU A 154 -1.51 -19.59 11.64
CA GLU A 154 -2.95 -19.43 11.90
C GLU A 154 -3.79 -19.57 10.62
N TYR A 155 -3.38 -18.92 9.53
CA TYR A 155 -4.14 -18.88 8.27
C TYR A 155 -3.52 -19.77 7.21
N SER A 156 -3.15 -20.99 7.62
CA SER A 156 -2.54 -21.96 6.72
C SER A 156 -3.37 -22.18 5.44
N GLY A 157 -2.70 -22.18 4.29
CA GLY A 157 -3.33 -22.32 2.97
C GLY A 157 -3.85 -21.02 2.35
N LYS A 158 -3.83 -19.89 3.06
CA LYS A 158 -4.09 -18.57 2.47
C LYS A 158 -2.86 -18.03 1.74
N GLY A 159 -3.08 -17.21 0.71
CA GLY A 159 -1.99 -16.62 -0.06
C GLY A 159 -1.30 -15.50 0.73
N ILE A 160 -0.03 -15.67 1.09
CA ILE A 160 0.76 -14.66 1.80
C ILE A 160 1.79 -14.07 0.82
N LEU A 161 1.59 -12.80 0.43
CA LEU A 161 2.52 -12.07 -0.43
C LEU A 161 3.28 -11.04 0.42
N THR A 162 4.59 -11.20 0.55
CA THR A 162 5.45 -10.28 1.30
C THR A 162 6.24 -9.36 0.38
N TRP A 163 6.23 -8.07 0.71
CA TRP A 163 6.92 -7.00 -0.01
C TRP A 163 7.94 -6.36 0.93
N GLY A 164 9.21 -6.73 0.78
CA GLY A 164 10.27 -6.23 1.65
C GLY A 164 10.83 -4.90 1.16
N LEU A 165 10.65 -3.83 1.92
CA LEU A 165 10.99 -2.46 1.53
C LEU A 165 12.39 -2.06 2.04
N THR A 166 13.14 -1.32 1.24
CA THR A 166 14.42 -0.73 1.66
C THR A 166 14.53 0.70 1.12
N PRO A 167 14.80 1.69 1.98
CA PRO A 167 14.94 3.08 1.56
C PRO A 167 16.12 3.26 0.61
N VAL A 168 16.00 4.25 -0.25
CA VAL A 168 16.98 4.52 -1.30
C VAL A 168 18.26 5.06 -0.69
N THR A 169 18.14 6.11 0.11
CA THR A 169 19.22 6.69 0.88
C THR A 169 19.23 6.12 2.29
N SER A 170 20.37 5.61 2.72
CA SER A 170 20.66 5.34 4.13
C SER A 170 21.62 6.42 4.61
N ASN A 171 21.39 7.02 5.79
CA ASN A 171 22.28 8.04 6.34
C ASN A 171 23.68 7.43 6.55
N MET A 172 24.54 7.64 5.55
CA MET A 172 25.81 6.95 5.40
C MET A 172 26.84 7.67 6.29
N GLY A 173 27.32 7.00 7.34
CA GLY A 173 28.30 7.63 8.24
C GLY A 173 28.78 6.78 9.41
N ALA A 174 28.04 5.75 9.81
CA ALA A 174 28.45 4.85 10.89
C ALA A 174 28.51 3.40 10.39
N SER A 175 29.72 2.83 10.32
CA SER A 175 29.96 1.45 9.86
C SER A 175 29.10 0.40 10.58
N GLN A 176 28.73 0.64 11.84
CA GLN A 176 27.86 -0.25 12.62
C GLN A 176 26.42 -0.28 12.08
N LYS A 177 25.88 0.85 11.61
CA LYS A 177 24.52 0.91 11.04
C LYS A 177 24.42 0.13 9.73
N ASP A 178 25.50 0.06 8.96
CA ASP A 178 25.55 -0.76 7.75
C ASP A 178 25.53 -2.26 8.05
N VAL A 179 26.15 -2.69 9.15
CA VAL A 179 26.12 -4.10 9.58
C VAL A 179 24.73 -4.49 10.04
N TYR A 180 24.08 -3.70 10.90
CA TYR A 180 22.70 -3.95 11.32
C TYR A 180 21.77 -3.99 10.11
N ARG A 181 21.86 -3.02 9.20
CA ARG A 181 21.08 -3.01 7.95
C ARG A 181 21.25 -4.31 7.17
N LEU A 182 22.48 -4.74 6.94
CA LEU A 182 22.76 -5.96 6.18
C LEU A 182 22.19 -7.21 6.88
N MET A 183 22.37 -7.32 8.19
CA MET A 183 21.87 -8.44 8.98
C MET A 183 20.34 -8.47 8.98
N ASN A 184 19.70 -7.32 9.22
CA ASN A 184 18.24 -7.17 9.15
C ASN A 184 17.70 -7.57 7.78
N THR A 185 18.36 -7.13 6.70
CA THR A 185 17.94 -7.47 5.34
C THR A 185 18.10 -8.95 5.06
N ALA A 186 19.24 -9.54 5.42
CA ALA A 186 19.49 -10.97 5.20
C ALA A 186 18.50 -11.84 6.00
N LEU A 187 18.35 -11.57 7.30
CA LEU A 187 17.43 -12.31 8.17
C LEU A 187 15.98 -12.10 7.75
N GLY A 188 15.59 -10.87 7.45
CA GLY A 188 14.27 -10.53 6.92
C GLY A 188 13.94 -11.33 5.65
N ILE A 189 14.83 -11.34 4.64
CA ILE A 189 14.64 -12.13 3.42
C ILE A 189 14.46 -13.62 3.74
N VAL A 190 15.30 -14.20 4.60
CA VAL A 190 15.24 -15.62 4.95
C VAL A 190 13.91 -15.97 5.63
N HIS A 191 13.51 -15.21 6.65
CA HIS A 191 12.30 -15.52 7.41
C HIS A 191 11.03 -15.23 6.62
N LEU A 192 10.95 -14.08 5.92
CA LEU A 192 9.78 -13.72 5.12
C LEU A 192 9.57 -14.69 3.97
N SER A 193 10.64 -15.06 3.23
CA SER A 193 10.52 -16.02 2.13
C SER A 193 10.11 -17.42 2.59
N ARG A 194 10.46 -17.82 3.81
CA ARG A 194 10.08 -19.11 4.39
C ARG A 194 8.57 -19.18 4.63
N HIS A 195 8.00 -18.16 5.29
CA HIS A 195 6.60 -18.13 5.74
C HIS A 195 5.63 -17.50 4.73
N SER A 196 6.12 -17.05 3.57
CA SER A 196 5.27 -16.51 2.51
C SER A 196 4.94 -17.53 1.43
N SER A 197 3.87 -17.27 0.69
CA SER A 197 3.64 -17.88 -0.62
C SER A 197 4.57 -17.26 -1.66
N LEU A 198 4.81 -15.94 -1.59
CA LEU A 198 5.70 -15.20 -2.49
C LEU A 198 6.40 -14.09 -1.70
N PHE A 199 7.69 -13.89 -1.92
CA PHE A 199 8.45 -12.78 -1.35
C PHE A 199 9.13 -11.98 -2.46
N CYS A 200 8.96 -10.66 -2.44
CA CYS A 200 9.63 -9.77 -3.36
C CYS A 200 10.27 -8.59 -2.60
N PRO A 201 11.60 -8.44 -2.63
CA PRO A 201 12.22 -7.23 -2.15
C PRO A 201 11.99 -6.09 -3.15
N LEU A 202 11.59 -4.93 -2.65
CA LEU A 202 11.32 -3.71 -3.41
C LEU A 202 12.21 -2.57 -2.91
N SER A 203 12.97 -1.99 -3.83
CA SER A 203 13.78 -0.80 -3.56
C SER A 203 14.11 -0.10 -4.87
N LEU A 204 14.24 1.23 -4.84
CA LEU A 204 14.85 2.00 -5.93
C LEU A 204 16.37 2.15 -5.75
N ARG A 205 16.94 1.51 -4.73
CA ARG A 205 18.38 1.37 -4.57
C ARG A 205 18.86 0.33 -5.59
N GLY A 206 19.93 0.62 -6.33
CA GLY A 206 20.48 -0.33 -7.32
C GLY A 206 21.01 -1.66 -6.74
N GLY A 207 20.89 -1.89 -5.43
CA GLY A 207 21.18 -3.18 -4.81
C GLY A 207 20.96 -3.18 -3.29
N LEU A 208 20.78 -4.38 -2.73
CA LEU A 208 20.59 -4.62 -1.29
C LEU A 208 21.91 -4.84 -0.53
N GLY A 209 23.04 -4.78 -1.23
CA GLY A 209 24.37 -5.04 -0.65
C GLY A 209 24.89 -3.96 0.30
N ILE A 210 26.09 -4.19 0.80
CA ILE A 210 26.80 -3.28 1.73
C ILE A 210 27.02 -1.91 1.07
N LYS A 211 27.48 -1.90 -0.19
CA LYS A 211 27.70 -0.67 -0.93
C LYS A 211 26.39 -0.25 -1.63
N PRO A 212 25.81 0.92 -1.31
CA PRO A 212 24.75 1.49 -2.11
C PRO A 212 25.22 1.66 -3.55
N GLN A 213 24.41 1.20 -4.49
CA GLN A 213 24.49 1.67 -5.86
C GLN A 213 23.69 2.97 -5.99
N PRO A 214 23.95 3.80 -7.03
CA PRO A 214 23.15 4.98 -7.27
C PRO A 214 21.64 4.62 -7.36
N PRO A 215 20.76 5.54 -6.94
CA PRO A 215 19.32 5.37 -7.14
C PRO A 215 18.97 5.12 -8.61
N VAL A 216 17.94 4.31 -8.85
CA VAL A 216 17.41 4.10 -10.20
C VAL A 216 16.90 5.43 -10.76
N THR A 217 17.32 5.80 -11.96
CA THR A 217 16.83 7.00 -12.65
C THR A 217 15.70 6.63 -13.60
N PHE A 218 14.71 7.51 -13.69
CA PHE A 218 13.59 7.37 -14.63
C PHE A 218 13.66 8.49 -15.66
N PRO A 219 13.44 8.21 -16.96
CA PRO A 219 13.57 9.22 -18.01
C PRO A 219 12.50 10.33 -17.91
N TYR A 220 11.31 10.01 -17.38
CA TYR A 220 10.17 10.92 -17.35
C TYR A 220 9.62 11.20 -15.94
N ILE A 221 10.30 10.76 -14.88
CA ILE A 221 9.93 11.05 -13.49
C ILE A 221 11.07 11.82 -12.84
N ASN A 222 10.76 13.01 -12.33
CA ASN A 222 11.63 13.74 -11.44
C ASN A 222 11.25 13.38 -10.00
N TYR A 223 12.13 12.70 -9.27
CA TYR A 223 11.92 12.35 -7.88
C TYR A 223 13.18 12.62 -7.07
N ASP A 224 12.99 13.01 -5.81
CA ASP A 224 14.09 13.17 -4.86
C ASP A 224 14.29 11.85 -4.10
N ALA A 225 15.45 11.23 -4.29
CA ALA A 225 15.81 9.97 -3.64
C ALA A 225 16.01 10.10 -2.12
N SER A 226 16.19 11.32 -1.59
CA SER A 226 16.31 11.58 -0.15
C SER A 226 14.97 11.60 0.58
N LEU A 227 13.86 11.70 -0.18
CA LEU A 227 12.50 11.69 0.37
C LEU A 227 11.88 10.30 0.18
N ASP A 228 11.65 9.60 1.30
CA ASP A 228 11.02 8.27 1.28
C ASP A 228 9.60 8.29 0.69
N SER A 229 8.89 9.42 0.80
CA SER A 229 7.57 9.60 0.20
C SER A 229 7.61 9.54 -1.34
N HIS A 230 8.65 10.11 -1.96
CA HIS A 230 8.83 10.09 -3.41
C HIS A 230 9.16 8.67 -3.91
N SER A 231 10.13 8.01 -3.27
CA SER A 231 10.50 6.65 -3.64
C SER A 231 9.38 5.65 -3.36
N GLY A 232 8.69 5.79 -2.22
CA GLY A 232 7.52 5.01 -1.86
C GLY A 232 6.36 5.15 -2.85
N ALA A 233 6.10 6.36 -3.38
CA ALA A 233 5.06 6.56 -4.39
C ALA A 233 5.34 5.79 -5.70
N ILE A 234 6.61 5.74 -6.14
CA ILE A 234 7.01 4.97 -7.32
C ILE A 234 6.85 3.46 -7.06
N LEU A 235 7.31 2.97 -5.90
CA LEU A 235 7.15 1.57 -5.52
C LEU A 235 5.68 1.18 -5.36
N ALA A 236 4.84 2.07 -4.81
CA ALA A 236 3.40 1.87 -4.68
C ALA A 236 2.72 1.78 -6.06
N ALA A 237 3.11 2.62 -7.03
CA ALA A 237 2.58 2.54 -8.40
C ALA A 237 2.97 1.21 -9.10
N ALA A 238 4.20 0.74 -8.87
CA ALA A 238 4.62 -0.57 -9.34
C ALA A 238 3.80 -1.69 -8.67
N LEU A 239 3.64 -1.63 -7.34
CA LEU A 239 2.88 -2.61 -6.57
C LEU A 239 1.40 -2.64 -6.97
N ASP A 240 0.79 -1.48 -7.23
CA ASP A 240 -0.58 -1.37 -7.73
C ASP A 240 -0.77 -2.17 -9.03
N THR A 241 0.21 -2.09 -9.94
CA THR A 241 0.21 -2.86 -11.19
C THR A 241 0.44 -4.35 -10.94
N LEU A 242 1.41 -4.71 -10.10
CA LEU A 242 1.74 -6.11 -9.79
C LEU A 242 0.60 -6.87 -9.12
N THR A 243 -0.23 -6.16 -8.36
CA THR A 243 -1.36 -6.72 -7.59
C THR A 243 -2.68 -6.67 -8.35
N ALA A 244 -2.71 -6.06 -9.54
CA ALA A 244 -3.89 -6.00 -10.41
C ALA A 244 -4.53 -7.38 -10.73
N PRO A 245 -3.77 -8.47 -10.96
CA PRO A 245 -4.34 -9.76 -11.35
C PRO A 245 -5.36 -10.36 -10.36
N TYR A 246 -5.29 -10.03 -9.07
CA TYR A 246 -6.28 -10.50 -8.08
C TYR A 246 -7.23 -9.40 -7.58
N ARG A 247 -7.07 -8.16 -8.06
CA ARG A 247 -7.96 -7.02 -7.72
C ARG A 247 -8.99 -6.71 -8.80
N LEU A 248 -8.68 -6.98 -10.07
CA LEU A 248 -9.56 -6.66 -11.19
C LEU A 248 -10.60 -7.75 -11.43
N CYS A 249 -11.88 -7.38 -11.57
CA CYS A 249 -12.96 -8.33 -11.87
C CYS A 249 -12.79 -9.09 -13.19
N SER A 250 -12.03 -8.53 -14.15
CA SER A 250 -11.72 -9.17 -15.43
C SER A 250 -10.66 -10.27 -15.32
N SER A 251 -9.94 -10.32 -14.20
CA SER A 251 -8.94 -11.34 -13.90
C SER A 251 -9.46 -12.27 -12.80
N GLN A 252 -9.36 -13.58 -13.02
CA GLN A 252 -9.91 -14.58 -12.09
C GLN A 252 -8.84 -15.18 -11.15
N GLY A 253 -7.61 -14.66 -11.16
CA GLY A 253 -6.53 -15.19 -10.35
C GLY A 253 -6.66 -14.81 -8.87
N SER A 254 -6.58 -15.79 -7.97
CA SER A 254 -6.44 -15.53 -6.54
C SER A 254 -4.99 -15.16 -6.19
N MET A 255 -4.77 -14.62 -4.98
CA MET A 255 -3.41 -14.36 -4.48
C MET A 255 -2.53 -15.63 -4.49
N THR A 256 -3.10 -16.78 -4.13
CA THR A 256 -2.39 -18.07 -4.17
C THR A 256 -2.03 -18.46 -5.60
N HIS A 257 -2.95 -18.29 -6.55
CA HIS A 257 -2.69 -18.61 -7.95
C HIS A 257 -1.57 -17.75 -8.55
N LEU A 258 -1.52 -16.45 -8.20
CA LEU A 258 -0.42 -15.57 -8.60
C LEU A 258 0.91 -16.08 -8.05
N ALA A 259 0.96 -16.44 -6.77
CA ALA A 259 2.17 -16.98 -6.14
C ALA A 259 2.63 -18.28 -6.80
N GLU A 260 1.72 -19.23 -7.03
CA GLU A 260 2.02 -20.50 -7.71
C GLU A 260 2.57 -20.31 -9.13
N THR A 261 2.01 -19.36 -9.87
CA THR A 261 2.45 -19.05 -11.24
C THR A 261 3.89 -18.54 -11.28
N LEU A 262 4.31 -17.79 -10.24
CA LEU A 262 5.66 -17.22 -10.16
C LEU A 262 6.67 -18.13 -9.45
N ASN A 263 6.20 -19.12 -8.68
CA ASN A 263 7.03 -20.01 -7.88
C ASN A 263 7.59 -21.21 -8.66
N PHE A 264 8.29 -20.95 -9.75
CA PHE A 264 8.91 -22.04 -10.53
C PHE A 264 9.94 -22.81 -9.70
N SER A 265 9.75 -24.12 -9.58
CA SER A 265 10.57 -25.06 -8.79
C SER A 265 10.58 -24.78 -7.28
N GLY A 266 9.49 -24.21 -6.74
CA GLY A 266 9.38 -23.94 -5.30
C GLY A 266 10.21 -22.74 -4.82
N ARG A 267 10.77 -21.96 -5.74
CA ARG A 267 11.49 -20.72 -5.42
C ARG A 267 10.48 -19.60 -5.20
N LYS A 268 10.39 -19.14 -3.96
CA LYS A 268 9.41 -18.13 -3.52
C LYS A 268 9.91 -16.68 -3.64
N VAL A 269 11.20 -16.49 -3.86
CA VAL A 269 11.82 -15.16 -3.99
C VAL A 269 11.75 -14.72 -5.43
N VAL A 270 11.12 -13.58 -5.69
CA VAL A 270 10.97 -13.01 -7.03
C VAL A 270 11.56 -11.60 -7.12
N ALA A 271 11.79 -11.15 -8.34
CA ALA A 271 12.19 -9.79 -8.64
C ALA A 271 11.05 -9.09 -9.40
N ALA A 272 10.74 -7.87 -8.99
CA ALA A 272 9.79 -7.01 -9.67
C ALA A 272 10.51 -5.99 -10.56
N TRP A 273 9.93 -5.74 -11.73
CA TRP A 273 10.39 -4.72 -12.67
C TRP A 273 9.18 -3.90 -13.11
N ALA A 274 9.34 -2.58 -13.14
CA ALA A 274 8.30 -1.67 -13.59
C ALA A 274 8.91 -0.59 -14.50
N SER A 275 8.15 -0.17 -15.50
CA SER A 275 8.47 0.96 -16.35
C SER A 275 7.44 2.06 -16.09
N LEU A 276 7.91 3.18 -15.54
CA LEU A 276 7.05 4.26 -15.05
C LEU A 276 7.61 5.61 -15.52
N PRO A 277 6.77 6.51 -16.09
CA PRO A 277 5.45 6.25 -16.65
C PRO A 277 5.58 5.60 -18.05
N PHE A 278 4.49 5.06 -18.58
CA PHE A 278 4.47 4.68 -20.00
C PHE A 278 4.77 5.93 -20.85
N PRO A 279 5.70 5.85 -21.82
CA PRO A 279 6.12 7.00 -22.64
C PRO A 279 5.04 7.40 -23.66
N ALA A 280 3.90 7.91 -23.18
CA ALA A 280 2.86 8.47 -24.03
C ALA A 280 3.32 9.82 -24.58
N LEU A 281 3.46 9.91 -25.90
CA LEU A 281 3.76 11.17 -26.58
C LEU A 281 2.56 12.11 -26.44
N ARG A 282 2.83 13.39 -26.13
CA ARG A 282 1.76 14.41 -26.03
C ARG A 282 1.01 14.50 -27.36
N GLY A 283 -0.32 14.35 -27.30
CA GLY A 283 -1.20 14.47 -28.46
C GLY A 283 -1.35 13.19 -29.30
N CYS A 284 -0.68 12.10 -28.93
CA CYS A 284 -0.87 10.79 -29.56
C CYS A 284 -1.86 9.94 -28.77
N SER A 285 -2.65 9.11 -29.45
CA SER A 285 -3.43 8.09 -28.77
C SER A 285 -2.54 6.95 -28.26
N LEU A 286 -3.04 6.16 -27.31
CA LEU A 286 -2.31 4.97 -26.83
C LEU A 286 -2.01 3.98 -27.98
N PRO A 287 -2.97 3.65 -28.88
CA PRO A 287 -2.67 2.83 -30.06
C PRO A 287 -1.55 3.41 -30.94
N ASP A 288 -1.57 4.71 -31.23
CA ASP A 288 -0.54 5.34 -32.07
C ASP A 288 0.84 5.23 -31.44
N THR A 289 0.89 5.45 -30.12
CA THR A 289 2.13 5.31 -29.34
C THR A 289 2.64 3.88 -29.40
N LEU A 290 1.78 2.87 -29.18
CA LEU A 290 2.17 1.45 -29.26
C LEU A 290 2.62 1.05 -30.67
N CYS A 291 1.93 1.52 -31.71
CA CYS A 291 2.32 1.28 -33.10
C CYS A 291 3.68 1.89 -33.44
N SER A 292 4.05 3.02 -32.82
CA SER A 292 5.36 3.65 -33.03
C SER A 292 6.53 2.82 -32.52
N TYR A 293 6.30 1.94 -31.53
CA TYR A 293 7.33 1.08 -30.94
C TYR A 293 7.56 -0.25 -31.70
N GLN A 294 6.73 -0.62 -32.68
CA GLN A 294 6.88 -1.81 -33.56
C GLN A 294 7.41 -3.11 -32.89
N GLN A 295 8.74 -3.32 -32.86
CA GLN A 295 9.42 -4.48 -32.26
C GLN A 295 10.27 -4.13 -31.02
N ASP A 296 10.47 -2.84 -30.74
CA ASP A 296 11.15 -2.38 -29.55
C ASP A 296 10.19 -2.36 -28.37
N VAL A 297 10.71 -2.71 -27.20
CA VAL A 297 9.91 -2.61 -25.98
C VAL A 297 9.96 -1.16 -25.48
N PRO A 298 8.81 -0.52 -25.19
CA PRO A 298 8.77 0.88 -24.78
C PRO A 298 9.47 1.17 -23.44
N TRP A 299 9.94 0.11 -22.76
CA TRP A 299 10.66 0.16 -21.49
C TRP A 299 12.17 -0.14 -21.60
N LYS A 300 12.72 -0.24 -22.82
CA LYS A 300 14.18 -0.32 -23.05
C LYS A 300 14.82 1.06 -23.16
#